data_AF-A0A182XI31-F1
#
_entry.id   AF-A0A182XI31-F1
#
_cell.length_a   1.000
_cell.length_b   1.000
_cell.length_c   1.000
_cell.angle_alpha   90.00
_cell.angle_beta   90.00
_cell.angle_gamma   90.00
#
_symmetry.space_group_name_H-M   'P 1'
#
loop_
_entity.id
_entity.type
_entity.pdbx_description
1 polymer ?
#
loop_
_entity_poly.entity_id
_entity_poly.type
_entity_poly.pdbx_seq_one_letter_code
_entity_poly.pdbx_strand_id
1 'polypeptide(L)'
;MKCLLLLLIVCVVASYGSAQRIVPNKDVLACTRHMKCGPNEVYYCCGMCFELTCDNMSRDRYCSERCYKGCYCADGYTRRWADGGCVRDAQSVGILVRRCPRNELYSCCGPCVQKTCSTMNQNVYCFVRCTEGCVCASGYVRRVHGGECIPARSCPRF
;
A
#
# COMPACT_ATOMS: atom_id res chain seq x y z
N MET A 1 -34.97 -53.00 13.37
CA MET A 1 -34.57 -52.04 12.31
C MET A 1 -34.28 -50.62 12.82
N LYS A 2 -34.86 -50.16 13.95
CA LYS A 2 -34.62 -48.81 14.51
C LYS A 2 -33.19 -48.57 15.05
N CYS A 3 -32.50 -49.61 15.56
CA CYS A 3 -31.11 -49.48 16.03
C CYS A 3 -30.08 -49.22 14.92
N LEU A 4 -30.32 -49.73 13.70
CA LEU A 4 -29.34 -49.58 12.61
C LEU A 4 -29.32 -48.13 12.06
N LEU A 5 -30.49 -47.47 12.04
CA LEU A 5 -30.63 -46.08 11.62
C LEU A 5 -30.00 -45.11 12.63
N LEU A 6 -30.13 -45.40 13.93
CA LEU A 6 -29.48 -44.65 15.01
C LEU A 6 -27.95 -44.72 14.94
N LEU A 7 -27.40 -45.90 14.65
CA LEU A 7 -25.94 -46.07 14.51
C LEU A 7 -25.36 -45.30 13.33
N LEU A 8 -26.06 -45.27 12.18
CA LEU A 8 -25.62 -44.50 11.02
C LEU A 8 -25.65 -42.98 11.28
N ILE A 9 -26.69 -42.48 11.93
CA ILE A 9 -26.81 -41.05 12.26
C ILE A 9 -25.65 -40.61 13.18
N VAL A 10 -25.30 -41.41 14.19
CA VAL A 10 -24.19 -41.13 15.12
C VAL A 10 -22.85 -41.03 14.38
N CYS A 11 -22.59 -41.91 13.41
CA CYS A 11 -21.35 -41.87 12.60
C CYS A 11 -21.26 -40.64 11.70
N VAL A 12 -22.39 -40.18 11.14
CA VAL A 12 -22.43 -38.94 10.36
C VAL A 12 -22.11 -37.74 11.25
N VAL A 13 -22.69 -37.60 12.45
CA VAL A 13 -22.39 -36.41 13.28
C VAL A 13 -20.92 -36.35 13.73
N ALA A 14 -20.28 -37.51 13.93
CA ALA A 14 -18.87 -37.59 14.31
C ALA A 14 -17.88 -37.17 13.20
N SER A 15 -18.31 -37.14 11.94
CA SER A 15 -17.44 -36.83 10.78
C SER A 15 -17.52 -35.39 10.29
N TYR A 16 -18.57 -34.63 10.65
CA TYR A 16 -18.75 -33.21 10.24
C TYR A 16 -18.43 -32.21 11.36
N GLY A 17 -18.08 -32.67 12.55
CA GLY A 17 -17.72 -31.84 13.70
C GLY A 17 -16.29 -31.31 13.69
N SER A 18 -15.81 -30.74 12.59
CA SER A 18 -14.57 -29.96 12.59
C SER A 18 -14.84 -28.59 13.19
N ALA A 19 -15.02 -28.55 14.51
CA ALA A 19 -14.96 -27.30 15.26
C ALA A 19 -13.56 -26.72 15.05
N GLN A 20 -13.46 -25.63 14.28
CA GLN A 20 -12.23 -24.84 14.21
C GLN A 20 -11.84 -24.50 15.66
N ARG A 21 -10.74 -25.07 16.12
CA ARG A 21 -10.25 -24.86 17.47
C ARG A 21 -9.73 -23.43 17.55
N ILE A 22 -10.57 -22.50 17.99
CA ILE A 22 -10.12 -21.17 18.41
C ILE A 22 -9.25 -21.41 19.64
N VAL A 23 -7.93 -21.35 19.45
CA VAL A 23 -6.97 -21.46 20.55
C VAL A 23 -7.00 -20.10 21.27
N PRO A 24 -7.47 -20.03 22.53
CA PRO A 24 -7.41 -18.79 23.27
C PRO A 24 -5.94 -18.47 23.56
N ASN A 25 -5.50 -17.29 23.13
CA ASN A 25 -4.14 -16.78 23.28
C ASN A 25 -3.86 -16.39 24.75
N LYS A 26 -3.74 -17.38 25.63
CA LYS A 26 -3.49 -17.16 27.07
C LYS A 26 -2.02 -17.37 27.44
N ASP A 27 -1.28 -18.08 26.60
CA ASP A 27 0.18 -18.07 26.62
C ASP A 27 0.60 -17.23 25.41
N VAL A 28 0.67 -15.92 25.64
CA VAL A 28 1.21 -14.96 24.69
C VAL A 28 2.56 -15.52 24.26
N LEU A 29 2.64 -16.07 23.05
CA LEU A 29 3.90 -16.23 22.35
C LEU A 29 4.48 -14.83 22.36
N ALA A 30 5.37 -14.54 23.31
CA ALA A 30 5.93 -13.22 23.49
C ALA A 30 6.47 -12.86 22.13
N CYS A 31 5.74 -11.96 21.46
CA CYS A 31 6.05 -11.65 20.09
C CYS A 31 7.30 -10.82 20.15
N THR A 32 8.41 -11.53 20.11
CA THR A 32 9.70 -10.95 20.36
C THR A 32 10.10 -10.38 19.03
N ARG A 33 10.45 -9.10 19.02
CA ARG A 33 10.97 -8.46 17.82
C ARG A 33 12.29 -9.14 17.46
N HIS A 34 12.26 -10.04 16.48
CA HIS A 34 13.45 -10.77 16.03
C HIS A 34 14.26 -10.01 14.97
N MET A 35 13.75 -8.87 14.48
CA MET A 35 14.44 -8.04 13.48
C MET A 35 14.19 -6.55 13.72
N LYS A 36 15.18 -5.73 13.34
CA LYS A 36 15.06 -4.27 13.41
C LYS A 36 14.39 -3.75 12.13
N CYS A 37 13.13 -3.35 12.23
CA CYS A 37 12.45 -2.58 11.18
C CYS A 37 13.14 -1.24 10.85
N GLY A 38 12.98 -0.83 9.60
CA GLY A 38 13.49 0.43 9.06
C GLY A 38 12.66 1.65 9.49
N PRO A 39 12.98 2.82 8.93
CA PRO A 39 12.22 4.04 9.18
C PRO A 39 10.75 3.91 8.74
N ASN A 40 9.84 4.40 9.57
CA ASN A 40 8.38 4.37 9.34
C ASN A 40 7.81 2.95 9.15
N GLU A 41 8.45 1.95 9.75
CA GLU A 41 7.98 0.56 9.77
C GLU A 41 7.71 0.10 11.22
N VAL A 42 6.67 -0.72 11.39
CA VAL A 42 6.28 -1.35 12.65
C VAL A 42 6.38 -2.87 12.50
N TYR A 43 6.91 -3.53 13.52
CA TYR A 43 6.99 -4.99 13.55
C TYR A 43 5.63 -5.58 13.91
N TYR A 44 5.06 -6.38 13.01
CA TYR A 44 3.85 -7.15 13.29
C TYR A 44 4.16 -8.64 13.41
N CYS A 45 3.55 -9.24 14.42
CA CYS A 45 3.59 -10.66 14.73
C CYS A 45 2.68 -11.48 13.81
N CYS A 46 1.66 -10.80 13.29
CA CYS A 46 0.64 -11.35 12.42
C CYS A 46 0.18 -10.20 11.51
N GLY A 47 0.89 -10.01 10.40
CA GLY A 47 0.48 -9.12 9.33
C GLY A 47 0.03 -9.91 8.10
N MET A 48 -0.24 -9.16 7.03
CA MET A 48 -0.66 -9.70 5.74
C MET A 48 0.53 -10.28 4.96
N CYS A 49 0.23 -11.13 3.97
CA CYS A 49 1.23 -11.71 3.06
C CYS A 49 1.77 -10.73 2.00
N PHE A 50 1.23 -9.51 1.97
CA PHE A 50 1.64 -8.40 1.11
C PHE A 50 1.42 -7.08 1.83
N GLU A 51 2.02 -6.03 1.30
CA GLU A 51 1.73 -4.63 1.66
C GLU A 51 1.29 -3.87 0.42
N LEU A 52 0.44 -2.86 0.61
CA LEU A 52 0.09 -1.97 -0.49
C LEU A 52 1.33 -1.15 -0.90
N THR A 53 1.56 -1.09 -2.21
CA THR A 53 2.60 -0.25 -2.80
C THR A 53 2.00 1.01 -3.41
N CYS A 54 2.81 2.08 -3.50
CA CYS A 54 2.40 3.33 -4.12
C CYS A 54 2.01 3.22 -5.60
N ASP A 55 2.59 2.26 -6.32
CA ASP A 55 2.22 1.93 -7.70
C ASP A 55 1.04 0.94 -7.78
N ASN A 56 0.38 0.66 -6.66
CA ASN A 56 -0.77 -0.24 -6.52
C ASN A 56 -0.56 -1.66 -7.08
N MET A 57 0.69 -2.09 -7.27
CA MET A 57 1.01 -3.42 -7.79
C MET A 57 0.66 -4.56 -6.83
N SER A 58 0.35 -4.25 -5.58
CA SER A 58 0.04 -5.24 -4.55
C SER A 58 -1.43 -5.24 -4.14
N ARG A 59 -2.32 -4.65 -4.94
CA ARG A 59 -3.77 -4.82 -4.74
C ARG A 59 -4.19 -6.23 -5.16
N ASP A 60 -5.16 -6.79 -4.43
CA ASP A 60 -5.88 -8.02 -4.81
C ASP A 60 -5.09 -9.35 -4.76
N ARG A 61 -4.08 -9.43 -3.89
CA ARG A 61 -3.35 -10.68 -3.66
C ARG A 61 -4.09 -11.54 -2.62
N TYR A 62 -4.44 -12.77 -2.99
CA TYR A 62 -4.96 -13.75 -2.04
C TYR A 62 -3.90 -14.09 -0.99
N CYS A 63 -4.24 -13.89 0.29
CA CYS A 63 -3.48 -14.41 1.41
C CYS A 63 -4.20 -15.61 2.02
N SER A 64 -3.48 -16.72 2.21
CA SER A 64 -3.96 -17.79 3.09
C SER A 64 -4.11 -17.28 4.52
N GLU A 65 -5.02 -17.86 5.30
CA GLU A 65 -5.27 -17.56 6.71
C GLU A 65 -4.08 -17.96 7.61
N ARG A 66 -2.97 -17.23 7.48
CA ARG A 66 -1.71 -17.44 8.19
C ARG A 66 -1.15 -16.09 8.62
N CYS A 67 -0.46 -16.08 9.76
CA CYS A 67 0.22 -14.89 10.26
C CYS A 67 1.59 -14.74 9.60
N TYR A 68 1.80 -13.62 8.91
CA TYR A 68 3.10 -13.27 8.35
C TYR A 68 3.81 -12.35 9.33
N LYS A 69 4.94 -12.80 9.88
CA LYS A 69 5.76 -12.01 10.79
C LYS A 69 6.70 -11.11 9.98
N GLY A 70 6.76 -9.82 10.28
CA GLY A 70 7.58 -8.91 9.50
C GLY A 70 7.47 -7.45 9.92
N CYS A 71 8.18 -6.60 9.18
CA CYS A 71 8.10 -5.15 9.31
C CYS A 71 7.18 -4.62 8.21
N TYR A 72 6.19 -3.83 8.62
CA TYR A 72 5.16 -3.27 7.74
C TYR A 72 5.14 -1.76 7.86
N CYS A 73 4.74 -1.04 6.81
CA CYS A 73 4.60 0.41 6.91
C CYS A 73 3.65 0.81 8.04
N ALA A 74 4.10 1.79 8.83
CA ALA A 74 3.29 2.38 9.90
C ALA A 74 2.05 3.07 9.33
N ASP A 75 1.04 3.31 10.18
CA ASP A 75 -0.15 4.05 9.79
C ASP A 75 0.20 5.43 9.16
N GLY A 76 -0.43 5.74 8.02
CA GLY A 76 -0.14 6.93 7.22
C GLY A 76 1.11 6.82 6.34
N TYR A 77 1.70 5.63 6.23
CA TYR A 77 2.79 5.33 5.30
C TYR A 77 2.41 4.16 4.38
N THR A 78 2.88 4.25 3.14
CA THR A 78 2.68 3.24 2.10
C THR A 78 4.03 2.80 1.56
N ARG A 79 4.19 1.52 1.21
CA ARG A 79 5.46 1.00 0.72
C ARG A 79 5.71 1.55 -0.69
N ARG A 80 6.91 2.06 -0.98
CA ARG A 80 7.16 2.68 -2.29
C ARG A 80 7.10 1.65 -3.44
N TRP A 81 7.60 0.44 -3.21
CA TRP A 81 7.55 -0.77 -4.07
C TRP A 81 7.82 -2.02 -3.19
N ALA A 82 7.75 -3.23 -3.73
CA ALA A 82 7.80 -4.49 -2.97
C ALA A 82 8.96 -4.60 -1.94
N ASP A 83 10.13 -4.01 -2.24
CA ASP A 83 11.31 -3.97 -1.36
C ASP A 83 11.76 -2.54 -1.02
N GLY A 84 10.88 -1.56 -1.23
CA GLY A 84 11.14 -0.15 -0.99
C GLY A 84 10.88 0.26 0.45
N GLY A 85 11.37 1.43 0.83
CA GLY A 85 11.03 2.05 2.11
C GLY A 85 9.57 2.54 2.16
N CYS A 86 9.12 2.81 3.37
CA CYS A 86 7.79 3.37 3.65
C CYS A 86 7.79 4.89 3.51
N VAL A 87 6.91 5.40 2.67
CA VAL A 87 6.77 6.81 2.35
C VAL A 87 5.42 7.32 2.83
N ARG A 88 5.32 8.60 3.16
CA ARG A 88 4.06 9.16 3.64
C ARG A 88 3.01 8.99 2.55
N ASP A 89 1.85 8.49 2.93
CA ASP A 89 0.72 8.40 2.05
C ASP A 89 -0.07 9.71 2.12
N ALA A 90 -0.43 10.29 0.96
CA ALA A 90 -1.36 11.40 0.93
C ALA A 90 -2.83 10.94 0.91
N GLN A 91 -3.09 9.64 0.69
CA GLN A 91 -4.43 9.08 0.61
C GLN A 91 -4.90 8.42 1.91
N SER A 92 -4.01 7.89 2.75
CA SER A 92 -4.40 7.35 4.05
C SER A 92 -4.34 8.41 5.15
N VAL A 93 -5.54 8.86 5.51
CA VAL A 93 -5.89 9.51 6.79
C VAL A 93 -5.25 10.88 7.01
N GLY A 94 -5.94 11.94 6.54
CA GLY A 94 -6.17 13.22 7.23
C GLY A 94 -5.02 13.97 7.94
N ILE A 95 -3.76 13.57 7.76
CA ILE A 95 -2.61 14.08 8.48
C ILE A 95 -1.77 14.88 7.51
N LEU A 96 -1.77 16.20 7.75
CA LEU A 96 -0.90 17.24 7.20
C LEU A 96 0.13 16.73 6.18
N VAL A 97 -0.33 16.61 4.93
CA VAL A 97 0.51 16.38 3.76
C VAL A 97 1.66 17.40 3.81
N ARG A 98 2.90 16.99 3.47
CA ARG A 98 3.98 17.95 3.14
C ARG A 98 3.33 19.05 2.31
N ARG A 99 3.32 20.29 2.81
CA ARG A 99 2.61 21.39 2.13
C ARG A 99 3.24 21.54 0.75
N CYS A 100 2.58 20.97 -0.26
CA CYS A 100 2.97 21.18 -1.63
C CYS A 100 2.69 22.64 -1.99
N PRO A 101 3.48 23.22 -2.90
CA PRO A 101 3.22 24.56 -3.40
C PRO A 101 1.81 24.66 -4.00
N ARG A 102 1.38 25.90 -4.26
CA ARG A 102 0.09 26.15 -4.91
C ARG A 102 0.00 25.37 -6.23
N ASN A 103 -1.16 24.74 -6.47
CA ASN A 103 -1.45 23.91 -7.65
C ASN A 103 -0.60 22.63 -7.75
N GLU A 104 0.02 22.21 -6.67
CA GLU A 104 0.73 20.93 -6.57
C GLU A 104 0.04 20.02 -5.54
N LEU A 105 0.05 18.72 -5.83
CA LEU A 105 -0.41 17.67 -4.93
C LEU A 105 0.75 16.74 -4.65
N TYR A 106 0.85 16.25 -3.42
CA TYR A 106 1.83 15.22 -3.13
C TYR A 106 1.41 13.92 -3.82
N SER A 107 2.35 13.29 -4.51
CA SER A 107 2.21 11.94 -5.02
C SER A 107 3.35 11.06 -4.49
N CYS A 108 2.99 9.92 -3.92
CA CYS A 108 3.99 8.92 -3.52
C CYS A 108 4.52 8.10 -4.70
N CYS A 109 3.85 8.16 -5.85
CA CYS A 109 4.29 7.60 -7.13
C CYS A 109 3.79 8.51 -8.26
N GLY A 110 4.52 9.59 -8.51
CA GLY A 110 4.26 10.57 -9.56
C GLY A 110 5.07 10.30 -10.84
N PRO A 111 4.84 11.09 -11.90
CA PRO A 111 5.63 10.98 -13.12
C PRO A 111 7.12 11.18 -12.82
N CYS A 112 7.94 10.27 -13.35
CA CYS A 112 9.40 10.34 -13.27
C CYS A 112 9.98 11.69 -13.75
N VAL A 113 9.34 12.32 -14.74
CA VAL A 113 9.63 13.67 -15.20
C VAL A 113 8.34 14.45 -15.27
N GLN A 114 8.34 15.65 -14.70
CA GLN A 114 7.25 16.59 -14.87
C GLN A 114 7.47 17.43 -16.12
N LYS A 115 6.56 17.28 -17.07
CA LYS A 115 6.57 18.08 -18.29
C LYS A 115 6.43 19.57 -17.96
N THR A 116 6.99 20.38 -18.83
CA THR A 116 6.90 21.84 -18.79
C THR A 116 6.07 22.36 -19.96
N CYS A 117 5.82 23.67 -20.02
CA CYS A 117 5.18 24.29 -21.17
C CYS A 117 5.89 23.97 -22.50
N SER A 118 7.23 23.88 -22.52
CA SER A 118 7.99 23.58 -23.74
C SER A 118 8.07 22.08 -24.06
N THR A 119 7.74 21.21 -23.11
CA THR A 119 7.89 19.75 -23.24
C THR A 119 6.57 18.98 -23.13
N MET A 120 5.42 19.68 -23.14
CA MET A 120 4.10 19.08 -22.94
C MET A 120 3.78 17.97 -23.96
N ASN A 121 4.23 18.15 -25.21
CA ASN A 121 4.01 17.22 -26.31
C ASN A 121 5.13 16.18 -26.48
N GLN A 122 6.17 16.22 -25.64
CA GLN A 122 7.28 15.27 -25.73
C GLN A 122 6.91 13.94 -25.07
N ASN A 123 7.34 12.84 -25.69
CA ASN A 123 7.31 11.53 -25.07
C ASN A 123 8.53 11.40 -24.14
N VAL A 124 8.28 10.95 -22.91
CA VAL A 124 9.31 10.74 -21.90
C VAL A 124 9.39 9.24 -21.63
N TYR A 125 10.59 8.69 -21.70
CA TYR A 125 10.88 7.34 -21.26
C TYR A 125 11.71 7.37 -19.98
N CYS A 126 11.39 6.50 -19.03
CA CYS A 126 12.03 6.48 -17.72
C CYS A 126 12.45 5.07 -17.34
N PHE A 127 13.67 4.96 -16.79
CA PHE A 127 14.17 3.72 -16.19
C PHE A 127 13.59 3.48 -14.78
N VAL A 128 13.24 4.55 -14.08
CA VAL A 128 12.55 4.49 -12.80
C VAL A 128 11.04 4.42 -13.02
N ARG A 129 10.34 3.64 -12.19
CA ARG A 129 8.88 3.48 -12.26
C ARG A 129 8.15 4.81 -12.05
N CYS A 130 8.48 5.48 -10.94
CA CYS A 130 7.89 6.76 -10.55
C CYS A 130 8.78 7.45 -9.51
N THR A 131 8.50 8.72 -9.25
CA THR A 131 9.17 9.53 -8.23
C THR A 131 8.19 9.98 -7.15
N GLU A 132 8.67 10.06 -5.91
CA GLU A 132 7.91 10.62 -4.80
C GLU A 132 8.12 12.14 -4.75
N GLY A 133 7.04 12.90 -4.58
CA GLY A 133 7.15 14.35 -4.38
C GLY A 133 5.88 15.12 -4.75
N CYS A 134 6.00 16.44 -4.75
CA CYS A 134 4.93 17.33 -5.21
C CYS A 134 4.88 17.33 -6.75
N VAL A 135 3.71 17.01 -7.28
CA VAL A 135 3.43 16.99 -8.71
C VAL A 135 2.33 18.00 -9.04
N CYS A 136 2.34 18.57 -10.25
CA CYS A 136 1.28 19.49 -10.67
C CYS A 136 -0.07 18.77 -10.60
N ALA A 137 -1.07 19.45 -10.02
CA ALA A 137 -2.44 18.97 -9.99
C ALA A 137 -2.99 18.79 -11.42
N SER A 138 -4.05 17.97 -11.56
CA SER A 138 -4.70 17.76 -12.85
C SER A 138 -5.08 19.08 -13.54
N GLY A 139 -4.70 19.23 -14.81
CA GLY A 139 -4.91 20.46 -15.59
C GLY A 139 -3.80 21.52 -15.44
N TYR A 140 -2.80 21.29 -14.60
CA TYR A 140 -1.63 22.16 -14.44
C TYR A 140 -0.35 21.53 -15.00
N VAL A 141 0.60 22.37 -15.39
CA VAL A 141 1.92 21.98 -15.92
C VAL A 141 3.00 22.88 -15.33
N ARG A 142 4.24 22.40 -15.20
CA ARG A 142 5.32 23.27 -14.76
C ARG A 142 5.60 24.34 -15.80
N ARG A 143 5.72 25.61 -15.40
CA ARG A 143 6.09 26.68 -16.34
C ARG A 143 7.46 26.39 -16.99
N VAL A 144 8.43 26.00 -16.16
CA VAL A 144 9.79 25.59 -16.51
C VAL A 144 10.22 24.43 -15.61
N HIS A 145 11.36 23.79 -15.87
CA HIS A 145 11.87 22.72 -15.01
C HIS A 145 12.04 23.23 -13.56
N GLY A 146 11.43 22.52 -12.60
CA GLY A 146 11.43 22.91 -11.18
C GLY A 146 10.60 24.16 -10.84
N GLY A 147 9.99 24.82 -11.82
CA GLY A 147 9.17 26.01 -11.62
C GLY A 147 7.75 25.71 -11.15
N GLU A 148 6.98 26.78 -10.91
CA GLU A 148 5.58 26.72 -10.48
C GLU A 148 4.68 25.96 -11.46
N CYS A 149 3.61 25.38 -10.93
CA CYS A 149 2.54 24.78 -11.73
C CYS A 149 1.49 25.83 -12.10
N ILE A 150 1.36 26.08 -13.41
CA ILE A 150 0.38 26.99 -14.00
C ILE A 150 -0.68 26.20 -14.78
N PRO A 151 -1.89 26.74 -15.00
CA PRO A 151 -2.88 26.10 -15.86
C PRO A 151 -2.25 25.81 -17.24
N ALA A 152 -2.42 24.60 -17.77
CA ALA A 152 -1.80 24.22 -19.05
C ALA A 152 -2.17 25.17 -20.20
N ARG A 153 -3.41 25.69 -20.19
CA ARG A 153 -3.91 26.71 -21.14
C ARG A 153 -3.22 28.07 -21.05
N SER A 154 -2.49 28.34 -19.96
CA SER A 154 -1.76 29.58 -19.71
C SER A 154 -0.28 29.49 -20.12
N CYS A 155 0.14 28.39 -20.76
CA CYS A 155 1.48 28.30 -21.34
C CYS A 155 1.69 29.37 -22.42
N PRO A 156 2.89 29.98 -22.50
CA PRO A 156 3.22 30.88 -23.59
C PRO A 156 3.12 30.14 -24.93
N ARG A 157 2.58 30.82 -25.94
CA ARG A 157 2.64 30.33 -27.33
C ARG A 157 4.02 30.67 -27.86
N PHE A 158 4.73 29.67 -28.37
CA PHE A 158 6.04 29.79 -29.00
C PHE A 158 5.92 29.38 -30.47
#